data_AF-A0ABD7N814-F1
#
_entry.id   AF-A0ABD7N814-F1
#
_cell.length_a   1.000
_cell.length_b   1.000
_cell.length_c   1.000
_cell.angle_alpha   90.00
_cell.angle_beta   90.00
_cell.angle_gamma   90.00
#
_symmetry.space_group_name_H-M   'P 1'
#
loop_
_entity.id
_entity.type
_entity.pdbx_description
1 polymer ?
#
loop_
_entity_poly.entity_id
_entity_poly.type
_entity_poly.pdbx_seq_one_letter_code
_entity_poly.pdbx_strand_id
1 'polypeptide(L)'
;MTNNQLTGERLTDSDLEDLICELEAAGFYRRQLICLVELQERRKAATDSEPAMYVMGMGQALDAETASTCKGAVDSWVGEWNQELLPGQSEYQTVPLYRHAQPAPVVPEEIEPDDSNTFDYVDGWNACRAAILKGGAK
;
A
#
# COMPACT_ATOMS: atom_id res chain seq x y z
N MET A 1 -6.48 15.21 25.49
CA MET A 1 -5.41 14.44 24.81
C MET A 1 -5.97 13.07 24.51
N THR A 2 -6.53 12.87 23.32
CA THR A 2 -7.01 11.56 22.90
C THR A 2 -5.80 10.75 22.41
N ASN A 3 -5.59 9.58 23.00
CA ASN A 3 -4.57 8.62 22.58
C ASN A 3 -4.96 8.09 21.20
N ASN A 4 -4.51 8.79 20.16
CA ASN A 4 -4.66 8.40 18.76
C ASN A 4 -3.60 7.32 18.44
N GLN A 5 -3.69 6.17 19.11
CA GLN A 5 -2.98 4.98 18.65
C GLN A 5 -3.86 4.38 17.55
N LEU A 6 -3.46 4.58 16.29
CA LEU A 6 -4.00 3.83 15.16
C LEU A 6 -3.66 2.36 15.38
N THR A 7 -4.59 1.61 15.97
CA THR A 7 -4.48 0.17 16.11
C THR A 7 -4.64 -0.45 14.72
N GLY A 8 -3.85 -1.49 14.41
CA GLY A 8 -3.98 -2.23 13.15
C GLY A 8 -5.27 -3.06 13.06
N GLU A 9 -6.19 -2.87 13.99
CA GLU A 9 -7.46 -3.58 14.08
C GLU A 9 -8.45 -2.97 13.07
N ARG A 10 -9.17 -3.83 12.33
CA ARG A 10 -10.16 -3.36 11.36
C ARG A 10 -11.29 -2.67 12.11
N LEU A 11 -11.51 -1.39 11.81
CA LEU A 11 -12.75 -0.69 12.18
C LEU A 11 -13.95 -1.50 11.68
N THR A 12 -14.91 -1.73 12.55
CA THR A 12 -16.17 -2.39 12.20
C THR A 12 -17.03 -1.44 11.37
N ASP A 13 -18.04 -1.98 10.69
CA ASP A 13 -18.98 -1.15 9.92
C ASP A 13 -19.70 -0.12 10.82
N SER A 14 -19.92 -0.44 12.09
CA SER A 14 -20.47 0.49 13.09
C SER A 14 -19.50 1.62 13.43
N ASP A 15 -18.21 1.31 13.62
CA ASP A 15 -17.20 2.34 13.90
C ASP A 15 -17.04 3.30 12.71
N LEU A 16 -17.19 2.78 11.49
CA LEU A 16 -17.18 3.58 10.26
C LEU A 16 -18.39 4.52 10.19
N GLU A 17 -19.59 4.05 10.52
CA GLU A 17 -20.80 4.88 10.53
C GLU A 17 -20.70 6.03 11.56
N ASP A 18 -20.20 5.74 12.76
CA ASP A 18 -19.99 6.75 13.81
C ASP A 18 -18.93 7.78 13.40
N LEU A 19 -17.80 7.34 12.84
CA LEU A 19 -16.75 8.22 12.32
C LEU A 19 -17.24 9.09 11.17
N ILE A 20 -18.07 8.56 10.26
CA ILE A 20 -18.66 9.34 9.16
C ILE A 20 -19.56 10.45 9.73
N CYS A 21 -20.42 10.12 10.70
CA CYS A 21 -21.28 11.11 11.37
C CYS A 21 -20.46 12.20 12.08
N GLU A 22 -19.40 11.84 12.79
CA GLU A 22 -18.50 12.79 13.46
C GLU A 22 -17.76 13.69 12.46
N LEU A 23 -17.27 13.13 11.35
CA LEU A 23 -16.56 13.87 10.32
C LEU A 23 -17.48 14.85 9.59
N GLU A 24 -18.71 14.44 9.29
CA GLU A 24 -19.72 15.35 8.73
C GLU A 24 -20.05 16.49 9.71
N ALA A 25 -20.20 16.19 11.01
CA ALA A 25 -20.42 17.19 12.06
C ALA A 25 -19.21 18.14 12.24
N ALA A 26 -17.99 17.65 12.01
CA ALA A 26 -16.76 18.44 12.02
C ALA A 26 -16.55 19.27 10.73
N GLY A 27 -17.47 19.19 9.76
CA GLY A 27 -17.44 20.00 8.54
C GLY A 27 -16.61 19.40 7.40
N PHE A 28 -16.30 18.10 7.46
CA PHE A 28 -15.74 17.40 6.30
C PHE A 28 -16.81 17.23 5.22
N TYR A 29 -16.44 17.55 3.99
CA TYR A 29 -17.33 17.45 2.84
C TYR A 29 -17.35 16.02 2.29
N ARG A 30 -18.48 15.60 1.73
CA ARG A 30 -18.69 14.28 1.10
C ARG A 30 -17.56 13.82 0.16
N ARG A 31 -16.91 14.75 -0.56
CA ARG A 31 -15.76 14.43 -1.43
C ARG A 31 -14.52 13.95 -0.66
N GLN A 32 -14.28 14.48 0.53
CA GLN A 32 -13.18 14.06 1.40
C GLN A 32 -13.46 12.67 1.97
N LEU A 33 -14.70 12.38 2.35
CA LEU A 33 -15.13 11.05 2.79
C LEU A 33 -14.99 9.99 1.70
N ILE A 34 -15.42 10.28 0.47
CA ILE A 34 -15.23 9.38 -0.69
C ILE A 34 -13.74 9.08 -0.90
N CYS A 35 -12.88 10.09 -0.81
CA CYS A 35 -11.43 9.89 -0.94
C CYS A 35 -10.87 8.96 0.15
N LEU A 36 -11.33 9.10 1.40
CA LEU A 36 -10.92 8.24 2.51
C LEU A 36 -11.40 6.79 2.34
N VAL A 37 -12.64 6.59 1.88
CA VAL A 37 -13.19 5.25 1.58
C VAL A 37 -12.41 4.59 0.45
N GLU A 38 -12.19 5.28 -0.67
CA GLU A 38 -11.36 4.79 -1.79
C GLU A 38 -9.95 4.40 -1.34
N LEU A 39 -9.33 5.22 -0.48
CA LEU A 39 -8.01 4.95 0.07
C LEU A 39 -8.02 3.75 1.03
N GLN A 40 -9.12 3.52 1.74
CA GLN A 40 -9.30 2.36 2.61
C GLN A 40 -9.52 1.08 1.79
N GLU A 41 -10.30 1.11 0.71
CA GLU A 41 -10.48 -0.02 -0.21
C GLU A 41 -9.16 -0.41 -0.90
N ARG A 42 -8.35 0.58 -1.31
CA ARG A 42 -6.99 0.33 -1.84
C ARG A 42 -6.05 -0.29 -0.81
N ARG A 43 -6.18 0.09 0.48
CA ARG A 43 -5.41 -0.53 1.56
C ARG A 43 -5.83 -1.98 1.79
N LYS A 44 -7.13 -2.28 1.82
CA LYS A 44 -7.64 -3.66 1.92
C LYS A 44 -7.10 -4.53 0.77
N ALA A 45 -7.22 -4.07 -0.47
CA ALA A 45 -6.72 -4.79 -1.64
C ALA A 45 -5.19 -5.02 -1.60
N ALA A 46 -4.42 -4.09 -1.03
CA ALA A 46 -2.98 -4.26 -0.84
C ALA A 46 -2.64 -5.25 0.28
N THR A 47 -3.46 -5.31 1.35
CA THR A 47 -3.30 -6.25 2.46
C THR A 47 -3.77 -7.66 2.12
N ASP A 48 -4.72 -7.83 1.20
CA ASP A 48 -5.17 -9.14 0.70
C ASP A 48 -4.15 -9.83 -0.22
N SER A 49 -3.05 -9.15 -0.58
CA SER A 49 -1.91 -9.73 -1.30
C SER A 49 -0.99 -10.50 -0.36
N GLU A 50 -0.25 -11.50 -0.88
CA GLU A 50 0.85 -12.09 -0.11
C GLU A 50 1.89 -11.02 0.28
N PRO A 51 2.41 -11.04 1.52
CA PRO A 51 3.47 -10.11 1.95
C PRO A 51 4.69 -10.23 1.03
N ALA A 52 5.26 -9.09 0.66
CA ALA A 52 6.48 -9.07 -0.16
C ALA A 52 7.73 -9.38 0.66
N MET A 53 7.71 -9.02 1.94
CA MET A 53 8.82 -9.16 2.88
C MET A 53 8.28 -9.16 4.31
N TYR A 54 9.12 -9.59 5.24
CA TYR A 54 8.86 -9.56 6.67
C TYR A 54 10.01 -8.83 7.35
N VAL A 55 9.73 -8.14 8.45
CA VAL A 55 10.72 -7.37 9.20
C VAL A 55 10.44 -7.51 10.69
N MET A 56 11.46 -7.38 11.53
CA MET A 56 11.28 -7.27 12.97
C MET A 56 10.80 -5.86 13.32
N GLY A 57 9.75 -5.78 14.13
CA GLY A 57 9.25 -4.53 14.69
C GLY A 57 9.18 -4.57 16.20
N MET A 58 9.35 -3.41 16.85
CA MET A 58 9.11 -3.21 18.28
C MET A 58 8.17 -2.01 18.44
N GLY A 59 6.91 -2.27 18.81
CA GLY A 59 5.88 -1.23 18.81
C GLY A 59 5.68 -0.63 17.40
N GLN A 60 5.87 0.68 17.25
CA GLN A 60 5.77 1.38 15.95
C GLN A 60 7.11 1.42 15.17
N ALA A 61 8.21 1.00 15.79
CA ALA A 61 9.52 1.00 15.15
C ALA A 61 9.71 -0.27 14.32
N LEU A 62 10.27 -0.12 13.11
CA LEU A 62 10.63 -1.20 12.21
C LEU A 62 12.14 -1.22 12.03
N ASP A 63 12.75 -2.40 12.12
CA ASP A 63 14.19 -2.57 11.91
C ASP A 63 14.47 -3.11 10.50
N ALA A 64 14.72 -2.20 9.56
CA ALA A 64 14.97 -2.54 8.16
C ALA A 64 16.13 -3.52 7.93
N GLU A 65 17.09 -3.65 8.84
CA GLU A 65 18.21 -4.58 8.70
C GLU A 65 17.79 -6.04 8.92
N THR A 66 16.64 -6.27 9.54
CA THR A 66 16.07 -7.61 9.76
C THR A 66 15.11 -8.03 8.66
N ALA A 67 15.06 -7.27 7.56
CA ALA A 67 14.10 -7.50 6.50
C ALA A 67 14.47 -8.74 5.68
N SER A 68 13.52 -9.66 5.49
CA SER A 68 13.71 -10.90 4.75
C SER A 68 12.46 -11.29 3.99
N THR A 69 12.63 -11.87 2.80
CA THR A 69 11.52 -12.46 2.04
C THR A 69 11.01 -13.77 2.66
N CYS A 70 11.75 -14.35 3.60
CA CYS A 70 11.38 -15.57 4.32
C CYS A 70 10.81 -15.23 5.71
N LYS A 71 9.50 -15.47 5.91
CA LYS A 71 8.84 -15.27 7.21
C LYS A 71 9.52 -16.04 8.34
N GLY A 72 9.88 -17.30 8.09
CA GLY A 72 10.49 -18.17 9.10
C GLY A 72 11.86 -17.68 9.59
N ALA A 73 12.62 -16.97 8.75
CA ALA A 73 13.88 -16.36 9.17
C ALA A 73 13.64 -15.25 10.20
N VAL A 74 12.66 -14.37 9.92
CA VAL A 74 12.28 -13.28 10.82
C VAL A 74 11.64 -13.82 12.10
N ASP A 75 10.76 -14.82 12.00
CA ASP A 75 10.15 -15.48 13.16
C ASP A 75 11.21 -16.10 14.09
N SER A 76 12.27 -16.70 13.54
CA SER A 76 13.39 -17.24 14.33
C SER A 76 14.11 -16.14 15.08
N TRP A 77 14.47 -15.05 14.40
CA TRP A 77 15.13 -13.90 15.03
C TRP A 77 14.25 -13.26 16.10
N VAL A 78 12.95 -13.08 15.85
CA VAL A 78 12.00 -12.57 16.85
C VAL A 78 11.99 -13.46 18.08
N GLY A 79 11.97 -14.78 17.90
CA GLY A 79 12.01 -15.75 19.00
C GLY A 79 13.31 -15.73 19.80
N GLU A 80 14.46 -15.54 19.14
CA GLU A 80 15.76 -15.41 19.78
C GLU A 80 15.86 -14.11 20.60
N TRP A 81 15.47 -12.98 20.01
CA TRP A 81 15.62 -11.67 20.65
C TRP A 81 14.64 -11.45 21.80
N ASN A 82 13.44 -12.04 21.72
CA ASN A 82 12.48 -11.99 22.82
C ASN A 82 12.92 -12.84 24.04
N GLN A 83 13.86 -13.79 23.90
CA GLN A 83 14.41 -14.52 25.05
C GLN A 83 15.32 -13.63 25.92
N GLU A 84 15.91 -12.59 25.34
CA GLU A 84 16.82 -11.66 26.02
C GLU A 84 16.11 -10.38 26.48
N LEU A 85 14.78 -10.34 26.40
CA LEU A 85 13.99 -9.15 26.71
C LEU A 85 14.08 -8.78 28.19
N LEU A 86 14.40 -7.51 28.48
CA LEU A 86 14.37 -7.01 29.85
C LEU A 86 12.93 -6.77 30.33
N PRO A 87 12.65 -6.89 31.64
CA PRO A 87 11.34 -6.57 32.19
C PRO A 87 10.89 -5.14 31.82
N GLY A 88 9.73 -5.02 31.18
CA GLY A 88 9.16 -3.74 30.78
C GLY A 88 9.52 -3.25 29.37
N GLN A 89 10.30 -4.00 28.60
CA GLN A 89 10.47 -3.76 27.17
C GLN A 89 9.26 -4.28 26.38
N SER A 90 9.01 -3.65 25.23
CA SER A 90 8.01 -4.14 24.26
C SER A 90 8.59 -5.33 23.50
N GLU A 91 7.75 -6.33 23.26
CA GLU A 91 8.15 -7.52 22.52
C GLU A 91 8.39 -7.20 21.04
N TYR A 92 9.37 -7.90 20.45
CA TYR A 92 9.56 -7.91 19.02
C TYR A 92 8.48 -8.74 18.34
N GLN A 93 8.07 -8.32 17.14
CA GLN A 93 7.07 -9.01 16.32
C GLN A 93 7.52 -9.07 14.87
N THR A 94 7.10 -10.12 14.17
CA THR A 94 7.24 -10.22 12.71
C THR A 94 6.18 -9.36 12.05
N VAL A 95 6.59 -8.28 11.40
CA VAL A 95 5.71 -7.35 10.69
C VAL A 95 5.75 -7.65 9.18
N PRO A 96 4.60 -7.94 8.53
CA PRO A 96 4.55 -8.13 7.09
C PRO A 96 4.61 -6.77 6.36
N LEU A 97 5.45 -6.70 5.33
CA LEU A 97 5.58 -5.57 4.43
C LEU A 97 4.95 -5.92 3.08
N TYR A 98 3.94 -5.16 2.68
CA TYR A 98 3.23 -5.35 1.43
C TYR A 98 3.80 -4.43 0.36
N ARG A 99 3.84 -4.92 -0.88
CA ARG A 99 4.14 -4.06 -2.03
C ARG A 99 2.94 -3.15 -2.27
N HIS A 100 3.18 -1.85 -2.39
CA HIS A 100 2.20 -1.00 -3.04
C HIS A 100 2.11 -1.43 -4.50
N ALA A 101 0.90 -1.74 -4.98
CA ALA A 101 0.65 -1.93 -6.39
C ALA A 101 1.11 -0.66 -7.12
N GLN A 102 2.15 -0.78 -7.94
CA GLN A 102 2.51 0.34 -8.81
C GLN A 102 1.34 0.56 -9.77
N PRO A 103 0.93 1.83 -10.01
CA PRO A 103 -0.08 2.09 -11.01
C PRO A 103 0.37 1.46 -12.32
N ALA A 104 -0.54 0.73 -12.97
CA ALA A 104 -0.25 0.10 -14.25
C ALA A 104 0.33 1.16 -15.21
N PRO A 105 1.34 0.81 -16.03
CA PRO A 105 1.87 1.73 -17.03
C PRO A 105 0.72 2.35 -17.82
N VAL A 106 0.60 3.68 -17.79
CA VAL A 106 -0.42 4.38 -18.58
C VAL A 106 -0.05 4.20 -20.05
N VAL A 107 -0.78 3.33 -20.73
CA VAL A 107 -0.63 3.13 -22.17
C VAL A 107 -1.35 4.29 -22.87
N PRO A 108 -0.64 5.15 -23.61
CA PRO A 108 -1.28 6.21 -24.37
C PRO A 108 -2.21 5.65 -25.44
N GLU A 109 -3.17 6.46 -25.89
CA GLU A 109 -4.09 6.07 -26.96
C GLU A 109 -3.36 5.91 -28.29
N GLU A 110 -3.91 5.07 -29.16
CA GLU A 110 -3.45 4.95 -30.54
C GLU A 110 -3.89 6.18 -31.32
N ILE A 111 -3.01 6.72 -32.15
CA ILE A 111 -3.32 7.90 -32.97
C ILE A 111 -3.31 7.52 -34.45
N GLU A 112 -4.17 8.17 -35.22
CA GLU A 112 -4.22 8.06 -36.68
C GLU A 112 -3.61 9.33 -37.32
N PRO A 113 -3.20 9.25 -38.60
CA PRO A 113 -2.74 10.42 -39.34
C PRO A 113 -3.86 11.45 -39.51
N ASP A 114 -3.58 12.71 -39.20
CA ASP A 114 -4.50 13.83 -39.42
C ASP A 114 -3.77 15.10 -39.88
N ASP A 115 -4.50 16.19 -40.14
CA ASP A 115 -3.92 17.46 -40.59
C ASP A 115 -3.01 18.14 -39.53
N SER A 116 -2.98 17.63 -38.31
CA SER A 116 -2.21 18.17 -37.18
C SER A 116 -0.94 17.38 -36.87
N ASN A 117 -0.73 16.22 -37.49
CA ASN A 117 0.41 15.34 -37.26
C ASN A 117 1.04 14.85 -38.58
N THR A 118 2.21 14.22 -38.47
CA THR A 118 2.94 13.64 -39.62
C THR A 118 2.99 12.12 -39.51
N PHE A 119 3.03 11.42 -40.65
CA PHE A 119 3.03 9.95 -40.68
C PHE A 119 4.17 9.31 -39.87
N ASP A 120 5.36 9.93 -39.88
CA ASP A 120 6.52 9.49 -39.10
C ASP A 120 6.33 9.68 -37.58
N TYR A 121 5.62 10.73 -37.17
CA TYR A 121 5.21 10.94 -35.78
C TYR A 121 4.22 9.86 -35.33
N VAL A 122 3.22 9.55 -36.17
CA VAL A 122 2.22 8.49 -35.90
C VAL A 122 2.89 7.13 -35.75
N ASP A 123 3.79 6.77 -36.67
CA ASP A 123 4.53 5.51 -36.63
C ASP A 123 5.40 5.40 -35.36
N GLY A 124 6.15 6.46 -35.04
CA GLY A 124 6.98 6.50 -33.84
C GLY A 124 6.17 6.41 -32.54
N TRP A 125 5.05 7.13 -32.47
CA TRP A 125 4.13 7.10 -31.34
C TRP A 125 3.53 5.70 -31.13
N ASN A 126 2.97 5.12 -32.19
CA ASN A 126 2.33 3.80 -32.13
C ASN A 126 3.35 2.68 -31.87
N ALA A 127 4.60 2.81 -32.35
CA ALA A 127 5.69 1.91 -32.00
C ALA A 127 6.06 1.96 -30.50
N CYS A 128 6.16 3.17 -29.92
CA CYS A 128 6.37 3.36 -28.49
C CYS A 128 5.22 2.79 -27.66
N ARG A 129 3.97 3.07 -28.04
CA ARG A 129 2.77 2.50 -27.41
C ARG A 129 2.79 0.96 -27.42
N ALA A 130 3.12 0.36 -28.57
CA ALA A 130 3.24 -1.10 -28.71
C ALA A 130 4.34 -1.69 -27.82
N ALA A 131 5.46 -0.97 -27.64
CA ALA A 131 6.53 -1.38 -26.74
C ALA A 131 6.08 -1.37 -25.27
N ILE A 132 5.32 -0.35 -24.84
CA ILE A 132 4.76 -0.26 -23.48
C ILE A 132 3.79 -1.42 -23.23
N LEU A 133 2.91 -1.72 -24.20
CA LEU A 133 1.98 -2.85 -24.12
C LEU A 133 2.70 -4.21 -24.02
N LYS A 134 3.81 -4.38 -24.75
CA LYS A 134 4.65 -5.59 -24.65
C LYS A 134 5.43 -5.68 -23.34
N GLY A 135 5.80 -4.55 -22.74
CA GLY A 135 6.56 -4.48 -21.49
C GLY A 135 5.74 -4.82 -20.23
N GLY A 136 4.41 -4.72 -20.29
CA GLY A 136 3.50 -5.06 -19.18
C GLY A 136 3.14 -6.55 -19.07
N ALA A 137 3.58 -7.39 -20.02
CA ALA A 137 3.37 -8.83 -20.01
C ALA A 137 4.64 -9.54 -19.49
N LYS A 138 4.85 -9.54 -18.18
CA LYS A 138 5.85 -10.39 -17.50
C LYS A 138 5.35 -10.86 -16.16
#